data_AF-A0A7Z0N8S1-F1
#
_entry.id   AF-A0A7Z0N8S1-F1
#
_cell.length_a   1.000
_cell.length_b   1.000
_cell.length_c   1.000
_cell.angle_alpha   90.00
_cell.angle_beta   90.00
_cell.angle_gamma   90.00
#
_symmetry.space_group_name_H-M   'P 1'
#
loop_
_entity.id
_entity.type
_entity.pdbx_description
1 polymer ?
#
loop_
_entity_poly.entity_id
_entity_poly.type
_entity_poly.pdbx_seq_one_letter_code
_entity_poly.pdbx_strand_id
1 'polypeptide(L)'
;MKVTEKVEMETVTDVQCDVCLCSTQVTSGGVEFATLQAHWGYGTKHDGERYELHLCEDCFFLTIANLKQERRIQNLFSEDDDVASTKARDELGLVARDDYFRD
;
A
#
# COMPACT_ATOMS: atom_id res chain seq x y z
N MET A 1 -39.42 -13.40 -26.64
CA MET A 1 -39.74 -12.37 -25.63
C MET A 1 -38.68 -12.46 -24.54
N LYS A 2 -38.01 -11.36 -24.17
CA LYS A 2 -37.06 -11.36 -23.05
C LYS A 2 -37.74 -10.76 -21.83
N VAL A 3 -37.65 -11.45 -20.70
CA VAL A 3 -38.06 -10.95 -19.39
C VAL A 3 -36.78 -10.60 -18.65
N THR A 4 -36.70 -9.37 -18.16
CA THR A 4 -35.54 -8.87 -17.41
C THR A 4 -36.02 -8.26 -16.11
N GLU A 5 -35.32 -8.59 -15.03
CA GLU A 5 -35.57 -8.10 -13.68
C GLU A 5 -34.42 -7.21 -13.24
N LYS A 6 -34.71 -6.12 -12.51
CA LYS A 6 -33.68 -5.22 -11.97
C LYS A 6 -33.26 -5.75 -10.60
N VAL A 7 -31.98 -6.06 -10.45
CA VAL A 7 -31.36 -6.44 -9.17
C VAL A 7 -30.59 -5.24 -8.65
N GLU A 8 -30.83 -4.86 -7.40
CA GLU A 8 -29.99 -3.91 -6.67
C GLU A 8 -28.76 -4.65 -6.14
N MET A 9 -27.56 -4.12 -6.42
CA MET A 9 -26.28 -4.68 -6.01
C MET A 9 -25.51 -3.64 -5.21
N GLU A 10 -25.00 -4.03 -4.05
CA GLU A 10 -24.04 -3.21 -3.31
C GLU A 10 -22.71 -3.19 -4.04
N THR A 11 -22.17 -1.99 -4.26
CA THR A 11 -20.88 -1.80 -4.92
C THR A 11 -20.04 -0.86 -4.06
N VAL A 12 -18.73 -1.12 -3.98
CA VAL A 12 -17.80 -0.22 -3.30
C VAL A 12 -17.66 1.02 -4.17
N THR A 13 -18.23 2.13 -3.70
CA THR A 13 -18.19 3.41 -4.41
C THR A 13 -16.99 4.25 -4.01
N ASP A 14 -16.50 4.10 -2.77
CA ASP A 14 -15.38 4.85 -2.22
C ASP A 14 -14.64 4.00 -1.19
N VAL A 15 -13.34 4.27 -1.05
CA VAL A 15 -12.50 3.81 0.06
C VAL A 15 -11.89 5.04 0.67
N GLN A 16 -11.98 5.17 1.99
CA GLN A 16 -11.36 6.29 2.70
C GLN A 16 -9.98 5.88 3.19
N CYS A 17 -9.01 6.78 3.02
CA CYS A 17 -7.68 6.59 3.57
C CYS A 17 -7.72 6.54 5.09
N ASP A 18 -7.21 5.48 5.70
CA ASP A 18 -7.23 5.28 7.16
C ASP A 18 -6.34 6.29 7.92
N VAL A 19 -5.48 7.05 7.21
CA VAL A 19 -4.59 8.06 7.80
C VAL A 19 -5.19 9.46 7.75
N CYS A 20 -5.53 9.95 6.56
CA CYS A 20 -6.02 11.33 6.36
C CYS A 20 -7.54 11.43 6.25
N LEU A 21 -8.26 10.31 6.18
CA LEU A 21 -9.71 10.22 6.01
C LEU A 21 -10.23 10.82 4.68
N CYS A 22 -9.34 11.10 3.73
CA CYS A 22 -9.73 11.53 2.39
C CYS A 22 -10.17 10.34 1.52
N SER A 23 -11.09 10.59 0.58
CA SER A 23 -11.50 9.62 -0.44
C SER A 23 -10.32 9.23 -1.33
N THR A 24 -10.30 7.97 -1.77
CA THR A 24 -9.33 7.43 -2.72
C THR A 24 -9.90 7.34 -4.14
N GLN A 25 -11.01 8.05 -4.41
CA GLN A 25 -11.55 8.15 -5.76
C GLN A 25 -10.64 8.97 -6.66
N VAL A 26 -10.42 8.48 -7.88
CA VAL A 26 -9.65 9.18 -8.91
C VAL A 26 -10.57 9.91 -9.88
N THR A 27 -10.09 10.99 -10.48
CA THR A 27 -10.88 11.85 -11.39
C THR A 27 -11.39 11.10 -12.64
N SER A 28 -10.68 10.06 -13.07
CA SER A 28 -11.09 9.18 -14.18
C SER A 28 -12.22 8.22 -13.83
N GLY A 29 -12.68 8.21 -12.57
CA GLY A 29 -13.58 7.21 -12.02
C GLY A 29 -12.83 5.98 -11.49
N GLY A 30 -13.41 5.32 -10.50
CA GLY A 30 -12.80 4.21 -9.77
C GLY A 30 -12.15 4.63 -8.45
N VAL A 31 -11.61 3.66 -7.74
CA VAL A 31 -10.89 3.83 -6.47
C VAL A 31 -9.49 3.24 -6.62
N GLU A 32 -8.47 4.02 -6.27
CA GLU A 32 -7.07 3.57 -6.28
C GLU A 32 -6.46 3.84 -4.91
N PHE A 33 -6.01 2.77 -4.25
CA PHE A 33 -5.45 2.84 -2.92
C PHE A 33 -4.41 1.73 -2.73
N ALA A 34 -3.50 1.91 -1.78
CA ALA A 34 -2.59 0.88 -1.34
C ALA A 34 -3.17 0.12 -0.13
N THR A 35 -2.92 -1.18 -0.05
CA THR A 35 -3.26 -2.00 1.13
C THR A 35 -2.00 -2.32 1.92
N LEU A 36 -1.97 -1.92 3.20
CA LEU A 36 -0.97 -2.37 4.16
C LEU A 36 -1.63 -3.42 5.07
N GLN A 37 -1.16 -4.66 4.98
CA GLN A 37 -1.74 -5.77 5.73
C GLN A 37 -0.68 -6.58 6.47
N ALA A 38 -1.08 -7.17 7.60
CA ALA A 38 -0.29 -8.12 8.35
C ALA A 38 -1.18 -9.23 8.89
N HIS A 39 -0.66 -10.46 8.92
CA HIS A 39 -1.31 -11.60 9.54
C HIS A 39 -0.28 -12.37 10.37
N TRP A 40 -0.41 -12.26 11.68
CA TRP A 40 0.55 -12.82 12.63
C TRP A 40 0.09 -14.19 13.10
N GLY A 41 0.98 -15.17 12.99
CA GLY A 41 0.71 -16.55 13.40
C GLY A 41 1.30 -16.90 14.77
N TYR A 42 1.12 -18.19 15.09
CA TYR A 42 1.52 -18.77 16.37
C TYR A 42 2.97 -18.47 16.75
N GLY A 43 3.19 -18.00 17.98
CA GLY A 43 4.52 -17.75 18.54
C GLY A 43 5.13 -16.38 18.24
N THR A 44 4.39 -15.49 17.55
CA THR A 44 4.76 -14.07 17.46
C THR A 44 4.28 -13.28 18.67
N LYS A 45 4.82 -12.07 18.90
CA LYS A 45 4.35 -11.19 19.99
C LYS A 45 2.87 -10.79 19.81
N HIS A 46 2.43 -10.72 18.56
CA HIS A 46 1.11 -10.28 18.13
C HIS A 46 0.29 -11.46 17.60
N ASP A 47 0.45 -12.64 18.21
CA ASP A 47 -0.17 -13.89 17.76
C ASP A 47 -1.69 -13.78 17.59
N GLY A 48 -2.17 -14.14 16.41
CA GLY A 48 -3.59 -14.09 16.04
C GLY A 48 -4.08 -12.70 15.62
N GLU A 49 -3.23 -11.67 15.66
CA GLU A 49 -3.61 -10.33 15.21
C GLU A 49 -3.54 -10.21 13.69
N ARG A 50 -4.57 -9.61 13.10
CA ARG A 50 -4.65 -9.26 11.68
C ARG A 50 -4.86 -7.76 11.56
N TYR A 51 -4.08 -7.14 10.68
CA TYR A 51 -4.17 -5.73 10.35
C TYR A 51 -4.43 -5.58 8.86
N GLU A 52 -5.26 -4.62 8.49
CA GLU A 52 -5.53 -4.22 7.12
C GLU A 52 -5.84 -2.72 7.13
N LEU A 53 -5.11 -1.97 6.33
CA LEU A 53 -5.22 -0.52 6.19
C LEU A 53 -5.25 -0.16 4.71
N HIS A 54 -6.10 0.79 4.34
CA HIS A 54 -6.20 1.39 3.03
C HIS A 54 -5.61 2.81 3.05
N LEU A 55 -4.66 3.06 2.15
CA LEU A 55 -3.91 4.31 2.10
C LEU A 55 -4.12 4.98 0.74
N CYS A 56 -4.39 6.29 0.74
CA CYS A 56 -4.26 7.08 -0.47
C CYS A 56 -2.78 7.15 -0.91
N GLU A 57 -2.55 7.56 -2.17
CA GLU A 57 -1.22 7.65 -2.77
C GLU A 57 -0.23 8.45 -1.90
N ASP A 58 -0.62 9.63 -1.43
CA ASP A 58 0.23 10.48 -0.59
C ASP A 58 0.62 9.78 0.73
N CYS A 59 -0.34 9.16 1.40
CA CYS A 59 -0.11 8.47 2.68
C CYS A 59 0.73 7.19 2.48
N PHE A 60 0.59 6.53 1.34
CA PHE A 60 1.45 5.42 0.96
C PHE A 60 2.90 5.87 0.79
N PHE A 61 3.15 6.93 0.00
CA PHE A 61 4.52 7.40 -0.21
C PHE A 61 5.14 7.99 1.06
N LEU A 62 4.34 8.61 1.94
CA LEU A 62 4.80 9.02 3.26
C LEU A 62 5.24 7.80 4.10
N THR A 63 4.47 6.72 4.08
CA THR A 63 4.83 5.46 4.76
C THR A 63 6.15 4.89 4.22
N ILE A 64 6.32 4.85 2.90
CA ILE A 64 7.55 4.39 2.26
C ILE A 64 8.74 5.29 2.65
N ALA A 65 8.56 6.61 2.67
CA ALA A 65 9.60 7.55 3.09
C ALA A 65 10.05 7.31 4.53
N ASN A 66 9.09 7.07 5.45
CA ASN A 66 9.40 6.73 6.83
C ASN A 66 10.19 5.41 6.94
N LEU A 67 9.78 4.36 6.20
CA LEU A 67 10.53 3.09 6.20
C LEU A 67 11.95 3.24 5.64
N LYS A 68 12.13 4.05 4.60
CA LYS A 68 13.46 4.39 4.06
C LYS A 68 14.31 5.12 5.10
N GLN A 69 13.71 6.06 5.83
CA GLN A 69 14.39 6.78 6.90
C GLN A 69 14.80 5.85 8.04
N GLU A 70 13.92 4.96 8.50
CA GLU A 70 14.26 3.99 9.55
C GLU A 70 15.42 3.09 9.14
N ARG A 71 15.42 2.59 7.89
CA ARG A 71 16.57 1.85 7.34
C ARG A 71 17.86 2.68 7.29
N ARG A 72 17.77 4.00 7.07
CA ARG A 72 18.94 4.88 7.11
C ARG A 72 19.48 5.02 8.53
N ILE A 73 18.59 5.25 9.50
CA ILE A 73 18.96 5.41 10.91
C ILE A 73 19.61 4.13 11.45
N GLN A 74 19.03 2.96 11.18
CA GLN A 74 19.55 1.67 11.66
C GLN A 74 20.93 1.32 11.07
N ASN A 75 21.24 1.82 9.88
CA ASN A 75 22.48 1.54 9.16
C ASN A 75 23.45 2.73 9.16
N LEU A 76 23.25 3.73 10.03
CA LEU A 76 24.07 4.95 10.03
C LEU A 76 25.57 4.69 10.26
N PHE A 77 25.91 3.58 10.91
CA PHE A 77 27.28 3.19 11.24
C PHE A 77 27.74 1.90 10.54
N SER A 78 26.96 1.38 9.58
CA SER A 78 27.38 0.20 8.83
C SER A 78 28.39 0.60 7.76
N GLU A 79 29.49 -0.16 7.65
CA GLU A 79 30.55 0.09 6.66
C GLU A 79 30.14 -0.30 5.22
N ASP A 80 28.96 -0.90 5.02
CA ASP A 80 28.42 -1.41 3.75
C ASP A 80 27.66 -0.35 2.90
N ASP A 81 28.06 0.93 2.97
CA ASP A 81 27.40 2.04 2.25
C ASP A 81 27.89 2.14 0.78
N ASP A 82 27.70 1.06 0.02
CA ASP A 82 28.03 1.00 -1.42
C ASP A 82 26.98 1.76 -2.27
N VAL A 83 27.38 2.30 -3.42
CA VAL A 83 26.48 3.01 -4.36
C VAL A 83 25.31 2.13 -4.84
N ALA A 84 25.47 0.81 -4.85
CA ALA A 84 24.41 -0.16 -5.12
C ALA A 84 23.32 -0.16 -4.02
N SER A 85 23.70 0.10 -2.77
CA SER A 85 22.76 0.25 -1.63
C SER A 85 21.86 1.47 -1.80
N THR A 86 22.34 2.52 -2.49
CA THR A 86 21.59 3.77 -2.67
C THR A 86 20.42 3.61 -3.64
N LYS A 87 20.62 2.92 -4.78
CA LYS A 87 19.50 2.58 -5.69
C LYS A 87 18.48 1.65 -5.03
N ALA A 88 18.94 0.64 -4.29
CA ALA A 88 18.06 -0.26 -3.54
C ALA A 88 17.27 0.45 -2.43
N ARG A 89 17.82 1.53 -1.86
CA ARG A 89 17.12 2.40 -0.89
C ARG A 89 16.03 3.23 -1.54
N ASP A 90 16.23 3.71 -2.77
CA ASP A 90 15.26 4.58 -3.45
C ASP A 90 14.10 3.79 -4.07
N GLU A 91 14.30 2.52 -4.40
CA GLU A 91 13.28 1.65 -5.00
C GLU A 91 12.64 0.69 -3.99
N LEU A 92 12.68 1.03 -2.69
CA LEU A 92 12.10 0.22 -1.62
C LEU A 92 10.64 -0.17 -1.92
N GLY A 93 10.41 -1.47 -2.11
CA GLY A 93 9.09 -2.03 -2.35
C GLY A 93 8.55 -1.84 -3.77
N LEU A 94 9.33 -1.24 -4.69
CA LEU A 94 8.94 -1.10 -6.09
C LEU A 94 9.17 -2.43 -6.82
N VAL A 95 8.11 -3.02 -7.37
CA VAL A 95 8.17 -4.32 -8.07
C VAL A 95 8.35 -4.14 -9.58
N ALA A 96 7.67 -3.15 -10.17
CA ALA A 96 7.74 -2.86 -11.60
C ALA A 96 7.55 -1.35 -11.87
N ARG A 97 8.01 -0.89 -13.04
CA ARG A 97 7.67 0.42 -13.61
C ARG A 97 6.92 0.20 -14.91
N ASP A 98 6.03 1.13 -15.24
CA ASP A 98 5.26 1.12 -16.47
C ASP A 98 4.38 -0.14 -16.65
N ASP A 99 3.99 -0.78 -15.54
CA ASP A 99 3.07 -1.92 -15.50
C ASP A 99 1.62 -1.45 -15.45
N TYR A 100 1.13 -0.97 -16.59
CA TYR A 100 -0.23 -0.45 -16.72
C TYR A 100 -1.32 -1.53 -16.72
N PHE A 101 -0.94 -2.79 -17.02
CA PHE A 101 -1.89 -3.88 -17.25
C PHE A 101 -1.97 -4.88 -16.11
N ARG A 102 -0.97 -4.93 -15.21
CA ARG A 102 -0.96 -5.78 -14.01
C ARG A 102 -1.17 -7.27 -14.35
N ASP A 103 -0.56 -7.73 -15.45
CA ASP A 103 -0.65 -9.11 -16.00
C ASP A 103 0.18 -10.14 -15.21
#